data_AF-A0A0M6XQ61-F1
#
_entry.id   AF-A0A0M6XQ61-F1
#
_cell.length_a   1.000
_cell.length_b   1.000
_cell.length_c   1.000
_cell.angle_alpha   90.00
_cell.angle_beta   90.00
_cell.angle_gamma   90.00
#
_symmetry.space_group_name_H-M   'P 1'
#
loop_
_entity.id
_entity.type
_entity.pdbx_description
1 polymer ?
#
loop_
_entity_poly.entity_id
_entity_poly.type
_entity_poly.pdbx_seq_one_letter_code
_entity_poly.pdbx_strand_id
1 'polypeptide(L)'
;MEEFLQGLGMVAFTLLVLTGLVVGALAGALTGRSKLLYALIGAVAAIATPFLLAALGITVLAAGGVLLVLVVGAVGAAVVVAIVRAVSRRV
;
A
#
# COMPACT_ATOMS: atom_id res chain seq x y z
N MET A 1 -4.88 -25.85 -11.23
CA MET A 1 -5.18 -24.42 -11.47
C MET A 1 -5.31 -23.66 -10.16
N GLU A 2 -5.96 -24.24 -9.15
CA GLU A 2 -6.13 -23.63 -7.83
C GLU A 2 -4.80 -23.31 -7.11
N GLU A 3 -3.89 -24.29 -7.01
CA GLU A 3 -2.55 -24.09 -6.42
C GLU A 3 -1.75 -22.95 -7.07
N PHE A 4 -1.86 -22.79 -8.40
CA PHE A 4 -1.19 -21.72 -9.12
C PHE A 4 -1.75 -20.35 -8.74
N LEU A 5 -3.08 -20.21 -8.70
CA LEU A 5 -3.72 -18.95 -8.33
C LEU A 5 -3.49 -18.60 -6.85
N GLN A 6 -3.48 -19.61 -5.98
CA GLN A 6 -3.13 -19.43 -4.58
C GLN A 6 -1.68 -18.95 -4.41
N GLY A 7 -0.73 -19.60 -5.08
CA GLY A 7 0.68 -19.19 -5.08
C GLY A 7 0.86 -17.77 -5.62
N LEU A 8 0.23 -17.44 -6.75
CA LEU A 8 0.27 -16.10 -7.34
C LEU A 8 -0.33 -15.04 -6.41
N GLY A 9 -1.49 -15.33 -5.80
CA GLY A 9 -2.14 -14.44 -4.85
C GLY A 9 -1.29 -14.17 -3.62
N MET A 10 -0.65 -15.20 -3.08
CA MET A 10 0.24 -15.08 -1.93
C MET A 10 1.49 -14.24 -2.25
N VAL A 11 2.11 -14.45 -3.42
CA VAL A 11 3.24 -13.64 -3.89
C VAL A 11 2.81 -12.19 -4.08
N ALA A 12 1.69 -11.94 -4.77
CA ALA A 12 1.18 -10.60 -5.00
C ALA A 12 0.87 -9.85 -3.69
N PHE A 13 0.21 -10.52 -2.75
CA PHE A 13 -0.09 -9.96 -1.43
C PHE A 13 1.20 -9.65 -0.64
N THR A 14 2.17 -10.57 -0.65
CA THR A 14 3.46 -10.36 0.02
C THR A 14 4.19 -9.14 -0.55
N LEU A 15 4.27 -9.04 -1.89
CA LEU A 15 4.87 -7.89 -2.57
C LEU A 15 4.15 -6.58 -2.26
N LEU A 16 2.81 -6.60 -2.16
CA LEU A 16 2.00 -5.44 -1.82
C LEU A 16 2.32 -4.94 -0.40
N VAL A 17 2.38 -5.86 0.56
CA VAL A 17 2.75 -5.54 1.95
C VAL A 17 4.16 -4.96 2.01
N LEU A 18 5.13 -5.60 1.36
CA LEU A 18 6.52 -5.12 1.31
C LEU A 18 6.61 -3.73 0.69
N THR A 19 5.85 -3.49 -0.38
CA THR A 19 5.80 -2.18 -1.04
C THR A 19 5.26 -1.10 -0.10
N GLY A 20 4.14 -1.38 0.61
CA GLY A 20 3.60 -0.48 1.63
C GLY A 20 4.57 -0.21 2.77
N LEU A 21 5.24 -1.25 3.27
CA LEU A 21 6.28 -1.13 4.31
C LEU A 21 7.44 -0.25 3.85
N VAL A 22 7.95 -0.45 2.64
CA VAL A 22 9.06 0.34 2.08
C VAL A 22 8.65 1.80 1.92
N VAL A 23 7.50 2.07 1.29
CA VAL A 23 6.99 3.44 1.09
C VAL A 23 6.81 4.16 2.43
N GLY A 24 6.19 3.48 3.40
CA GLY A 24 6.00 4.00 4.74
C GLY A 24 7.33 4.27 5.46
N ALA A 25 8.24 3.29 5.49
CA ALA A 25 9.54 3.43 6.13
C ALA A 25 10.37 4.59 5.54
N LEU A 26 10.36 4.75 4.21
CA LEU A 26 11.01 5.85 3.52
C LEU A 26 10.44 7.20 3.95
N ALA A 27 9.12 7.33 4.02
CA ALA A 27 8.49 8.55 4.49
C ALA A 27 8.79 8.85 5.97
N GLY A 28 8.84 7.82 6.83
CA GLY A 28 9.28 7.97 8.22
C GLY A 28 10.72 8.47 8.31
N ALA A 29 11.61 7.91 7.50
CA ALA A 29 13.02 8.32 7.43
C ALA A 29 13.17 9.78 6.93
N LEU A 30 12.45 10.16 5.87
CA LEU A 30 12.47 11.51 5.29
C LEU A 30 11.88 12.58 6.23
N THR A 31 11.11 12.17 7.24
CA THR A 31 10.44 13.09 8.17
C THR A 31 11.07 13.12 9.56
N GLY A 32 12.11 12.32 9.80
CA GLY A 32 12.74 12.20 11.12
C GLY A 32 11.81 11.58 12.18
N ARG A 33 10.76 10.87 11.76
CA ARG A 33 9.79 10.21 12.65
C ARG A 33 10.07 8.71 12.75
N SER A 34 9.33 8.03 13.62
CA SER A 34 9.43 6.57 13.78
C SER A 34 9.21 5.85 12.45
N LYS A 35 10.29 5.26 11.91
CA LYS A 35 10.27 4.49 10.67
C LYS A 35 9.31 3.31 10.77
N LEU A 36 9.26 2.65 11.93
CA LEU A 36 8.39 1.51 12.17
C LEU A 36 6.91 1.91 12.11
N LEU A 37 6.53 3.00 12.76
CA LEU A 37 5.14 3.48 12.76
C LEU A 37 4.70 3.81 11.33
N TYR A 38 5.51 4.58 10.60
CA TYR A 38 5.19 4.95 9.23
C TYR A 38 5.18 3.75 8.28
N ALA A 39 6.06 2.76 8.48
CA ALA A 39 6.03 1.50 7.73
C ALA A 39 4.71 0.74 7.92
N LEU A 40 4.25 0.61 9.17
CA LEU A 40 2.98 -0.05 9.48
C LEU A 40 1.79 0.68 8.84
N ILE A 41 1.77 2.01 8.90
CA ILE A 41 0.75 2.83 8.21
C ILE A 41 0.79 2.58 6.71
N GLY A 42 1.98 2.59 6.10
CA GLY A 42 2.17 2.34 4.68
C GLY A 42 1.69 0.96 4.25
N ALA A 43 1.96 -0.08 5.04
CA ALA A 43 1.48 -1.44 4.78
C ALA A 43 -0.05 -1.53 4.81
N VAL A 44 -0.67 -0.99 5.87
CA VAL A 44 -2.14 -0.98 6.01
C VAL A 44 -2.77 -0.20 4.86
N ALA A 45 -2.22 0.95 4.51
CA ALA A 45 -2.70 1.76 3.40
C ALA A 45 -2.56 1.04 2.04
N ALA A 46 -1.41 0.42 1.76
CA ALA A 46 -1.20 -0.35 0.53
C ALA A 46 -2.20 -1.49 0.39
N ILE A 47 -2.45 -2.23 1.47
CA ILE A 47 -3.45 -3.30 1.49
C ILE A 47 -4.86 -2.74 1.28
N ALA A 48 -5.23 -1.67 1.98
CA ALA A 48 -6.57 -1.10 1.93
C ALA A 48 -6.90 -0.48 0.57
N THR A 49 -5.92 0.10 -0.13
CA THR A 49 -6.10 0.86 -1.37
C THR A 49 -6.89 0.09 -2.46
N PRO A 50 -6.52 -1.14 -2.86
CA PRO A 50 -7.29 -1.88 -3.87
C PRO A 50 -8.75 -2.11 -3.45
N PHE A 51 -9.03 -2.37 -2.16
CA PHE A 51 -10.40 -2.54 -1.67
C PHE A 51 -11.18 -1.23 -1.67
N LEU A 52 -10.54 -0.12 -1.29
CA LEU A 52 -11.16 1.21 -1.36
C LEU A 52 -11.51 1.58 -2.80
N LEU A 53 -10.61 1.33 -3.75
CA LEU A 53 -10.88 1.59 -5.17
C LEU A 53 -11.99 0.68 -5.71
N ALA A 54 -12.00 -0.59 -5.32
CA ALA A 54 -13.10 -1.50 -5.66
C ALA A 54 -14.45 -1.01 -5.10
N ALA A 55 -14.47 -0.55 -3.85
CA ALA A 55 -15.68 0.01 -3.23
C ALA A 55 -16.16 1.31 -3.90
N LEU A 56 -15.24 2.08 -4.48
CA LEU A 56 -15.55 3.26 -5.30
C LEU A 56 -15.96 2.92 -6.74
N GLY A 57 -16.09 1.63 -7.09
CA GLY A 57 -16.47 1.19 -8.44
C GLY A 57 -15.32 1.24 -9.45
N ILE A 58 -14.08 1.47 -9.02
CA ILE A 58 -12.90 1.51 -9.89
C ILE A 58 -12.40 0.07 -10.08
N THR A 59 -13.02 -0.64 -11.02
CA THR A 59 -12.78 -2.06 -11.29
C THR A 59 -11.65 -2.32 -12.29
N VAL A 60 -11.11 -1.28 -12.94
CA VAL A 60 -9.95 -1.37 -13.86
C VAL A 60 -8.75 -2.07 -13.20
N LEU A 61 -8.64 -2.01 -11.87
CA LEU A 61 -7.61 -2.74 -11.13
C LEU A 61 -7.62 -4.25 -11.40
N ALA A 62 -8.80 -4.85 -11.54
CA ALA A 62 -8.95 -6.29 -11.74
C ALA A 62 -8.43 -6.73 -13.12
N ALA A 63 -8.44 -5.84 -14.11
CA ALA A 63 -7.92 -6.11 -15.45
C ALA A 63 -6.40 -5.90 -15.56
N GLY A 64 -5.81 -5.08 -14.69
CA GLY A 64 -4.40 -4.67 -14.79
C GLY A 64 -3.36 -5.65 -14.24
N GLY A 65 -3.78 -6.70 -13.54
CA GLY A 65 -2.88 -7.72 -12.98
C GLY A 65 -2.00 -7.23 -11.82
N VAL A 66 -1.05 -8.08 -11.40
CA VAL A 66 -0.26 -7.89 -10.17
C VAL A 66 0.54 -6.59 -10.17
N LEU A 67 1.20 -6.24 -11.27
CA LEU A 67 2.01 -5.01 -11.33
C LEU A 67 1.19 -3.75 -11.09
N LEU A 68 -0.01 -3.68 -11.69
CA LEU A 68 -0.89 -2.53 -11.51
C LEU A 68 -1.39 -2.44 -10.07
N VAL A 69 -1.72 -3.57 -9.43
CA VAL A 69 -2.07 -3.61 -8.00
C VAL A 69 -0.93 -3.08 -7.12
N LEU A 70 0.32 -3.46 -7.40
CA LEU A 70 1.49 -2.98 -6.65
C LEU A 70 1.69 -1.47 -6.80
N VAL A 71 1.61 -0.96 -8.04
CA VAL A 71 1.73 0.49 -8.31
C VAL A 71 0.64 1.27 -7.59
N VAL A 72 -0.60 0.81 -7.70
CA VAL A 72 -1.75 1.47 -7.05
C VAL A 72 -1.62 1.42 -5.53
N GLY A 73 -1.25 0.27 -4.97
CA GLY A 73 -0.98 0.12 -3.53
C GLY A 73 0.13 1.05 -3.04
N ALA A 74 1.21 1.19 -3.82
CA ALA A 74 2.28 2.14 -3.53
C ALA A 74 1.78 3.58 -3.50
N VAL A 75 0.95 3.97 -4.48
CA VAL A 75 0.36 5.32 -4.56
C VAL A 75 -0.55 5.57 -3.36
N GLY A 76 -1.46 4.66 -3.05
CA GLY A 76 -2.35 4.82 -1.91
C GLY A 76 -1.61 4.86 -0.57
N ALA A 77 -0.56 4.04 -0.41
CA ALA A 77 0.33 4.13 0.74
C ALA A 77 1.03 5.50 0.84
N ALA A 78 1.58 6.00 -0.26
CA ALA A 78 2.23 7.30 -0.30
C ALA A 78 1.25 8.44 0.07
N VAL A 79 0.02 8.39 -0.45
CA VAL A 79 -1.04 9.37 -0.16
C VAL A 79 -1.43 9.34 1.33
N VAL A 80 -1.76 8.18 1.88
CA VAL A 80 -2.16 8.05 3.29
C VAL A 80 -1.03 8.51 4.21
N VAL A 81 0.21 8.09 3.93
CA VAL A 81 1.36 8.50 4.72
C VAL A 81 1.61 10.01 4.62
N ALA A 82 1.39 10.62 3.45
CA ALA A 82 1.47 12.07 3.29
C ALA A 82 0.37 12.80 4.10
N ILE A 83 -0.85 12.27 4.14
CA ILE A 83 -1.95 12.81 4.94
C ILE A 83 -1.62 12.71 6.44
N VAL A 84 -1.22 11.53 6.91
CA VAL A 84 -0.83 11.32 8.32
C VAL A 84 0.28 12.29 8.70
N ARG A 85 1.29 12.45 7.85
CA ARG A 85 2.35 13.45 8.05
C ARG A 85 1.81 14.87 8.17
N ALA A 86 0.92 15.29 7.28
CA ALA A 86 0.34 16.64 7.26
C ALA A 86 -0.47 16.92 8.53
N VAL A 87 -1.27 15.95 8.97
CA VAL A 87 -2.10 16.08 10.19
C VAL A 87 -1.22 16.07 11.45
N SER A 88 -0.28 15.13 11.56
CA SER A 88 0.64 15.05 12.70
C SER A 88 1.63 16.22 12.79
N ARG A 89 1.71 17.11 11.78
CA ARG A 89 2.51 18.35 11.86
C ARG A 89 1.79 19.49 12.59
N ARG A 90 0.47 19.40 12.82
CA ARG A 90 -0.35 20.48 13.40
C ARG A 90 -0.56 20.40 14.93
N VAL A 91 0.26 19.64 15.65
CA VAL A 91 0.22 19.58 17.11
C VAL A 91 1.62 19.76 17.66
#